data_AF-A0A0J9TKN1-F1
#
_entry.id   AF-A0A0J9TKN1-F1
#
_cell.length_a   1.000
_cell.length_b   1.000
_cell.length_c   1.000
_cell.angle_alpha   90.00
_cell.angle_beta   90.00
_cell.angle_gamma   90.00
#
_symmetry.space_group_name_H-M   'P 1'
#
loop_
_entity.id
_entity.type
_entity.pdbx_description
1 polymer ?
#
loop_
_entity_poly.entity_id
_entity_poly.type
_entity_poly.pdbx_seq_one_letter_code
_entity_poly.pdbx_strand_id
1 'polypeptide(L)'
;MKLSFFDTHSHISSDKIRTSARRIVSLEAKAFYLNVSTSLEESSKVLKDSNLLENVYCAVGIHPLYIDKEQKCMEDAMQELSEIIIRNFKKVVAIGECGLDFY
;
A
#
# COMPACT_ATOMS: atom_id res chain seq x y z
N MET A 1 17.99 -1.84 -17.77
CA MET A 1 17.24 -3.12 -17.82
C MET A 1 15.91 -2.89 -18.50
N LYS A 2 15.42 -3.84 -19.32
CA LYS A 2 14.09 -3.75 -19.92
C LYS A 2 13.07 -4.23 -18.90
N LEU A 3 12.25 -3.32 -18.38
CA LEU A 3 11.10 -3.62 -17.51
C LEU A 3 10.22 -4.67 -18.19
N SER A 4 9.82 -5.73 -17.48
CA SER A 4 8.93 -6.75 -18.03
C SER A 4 7.47 -6.35 -17.88
N PHE A 5 7.05 -5.90 -16.69
CA PHE A 5 5.72 -5.33 -16.42
C PHE A 5 5.73 -4.55 -15.09
N PHE A 6 4.69 -3.75 -14.88
CA PHE A 6 4.41 -3.07 -13.62
C PHE A 6 2.96 -3.39 -13.22
N ASP A 7 2.78 -4.13 -12.14
CA ASP A 7 1.48 -4.30 -11.50
C ASP A 7 1.13 -3.04 -10.70
N THR A 8 0.20 -2.26 -11.20
CA THR A 8 -0.15 -0.95 -10.63
C THR A 8 -1.10 -1.04 -9.44
N HIS A 9 -1.61 -2.22 -9.08
CA HIS A 9 -2.54 -2.35 -7.95
C HIS A 9 -2.54 -3.77 -7.38
N SER A 10 -1.87 -3.95 -6.25
CA SER A 10 -1.73 -5.26 -5.61
C SER A 10 -1.86 -5.18 -4.09
N HIS A 11 -2.49 -6.17 -3.47
CA HIS A 11 -2.61 -6.28 -2.01
C HIS A 11 -1.62 -7.32 -1.47
N ILE A 12 -0.31 -7.06 -1.65
CA ILE A 12 0.77 -7.96 -1.21
C ILE A 12 0.73 -8.16 0.32
N SER A 13 0.29 -7.14 1.05
CA SER A 13 0.23 -7.16 2.53
C SER A 13 -1.00 -7.88 3.11
N SER A 14 -1.89 -8.43 2.27
CA SER A 14 -3.06 -9.19 2.71
C SER A 14 -2.66 -10.41 3.55
N ASP A 15 -3.19 -10.52 4.77
CA ASP A 15 -2.83 -11.55 5.75
C ASP A 15 -2.93 -12.99 5.20
N LYS A 16 -3.87 -13.24 4.27
CA LYS A 16 -4.10 -14.57 3.69
C LYS A 16 -2.92 -15.05 2.82
N ILE A 17 -2.21 -14.13 2.16
CA ILE A 17 -1.22 -14.46 1.12
C ILE A 17 0.15 -13.84 1.34
N ARG A 18 0.30 -12.95 2.33
CA ARG A 18 1.48 -12.09 2.49
C ARG A 18 2.83 -12.79 2.40
N THR A 19 2.99 -13.93 3.08
CA THR A 19 4.24 -14.70 3.05
C THR A 19 4.56 -15.21 1.64
N SER A 20 3.58 -15.81 0.97
CA SER A 20 3.73 -16.34 -0.38
C SER A 20 3.92 -15.22 -1.40
N ALA A 21 3.14 -14.14 -1.28
CA ALA A 21 3.21 -12.97 -2.16
C ALA A 21 4.59 -12.31 -2.10
N ARG A 22 5.11 -12.04 -0.89
CA ARG A 22 6.47 -11.52 -0.70
C ARG A 22 7.53 -12.41 -1.34
N ARG A 23 7.42 -13.73 -1.18
CA ARG A 23 8.35 -14.68 -1.79
C ARG A 23 8.32 -14.59 -3.32
N ILE A 24 7.13 -14.59 -3.93
CA ILE A 24 6.99 -14.50 -5.39
C ILE A 24 7.57 -13.18 -5.89
N VAL A 25 7.15 -12.06 -5.30
CA VAL A 25 7.61 -10.71 -5.69
C VAL A 25 9.13 -10.56 -5.57
N SER A 26 9.75 -11.19 -4.56
CA SER A 26 11.21 -11.15 -4.37
C SER A 26 11.99 -11.92 -5.43
N LEU A 27 11.36 -12.89 -6.12
CA LEU A 27 11.99 -13.65 -7.20
C LEU A 27 11.82 -12.95 -8.56
N GLU A 28 10.83 -12.08 -8.70
CA GLU A 28 10.48 -11.40 -9.95
C GLU A 28 11.23 -10.05 -10.12
N ALA A 29 12.56 -10.11 -10.18
CA ALA A 29 13.42 -8.90 -10.22
C ALA A 29 13.21 -7.98 -11.45
N LYS A 30 12.42 -8.39 -12.44
CA LYS A 30 12.11 -7.60 -13.65
C LYS A 30 10.71 -6.98 -13.65
N ALA A 31 9.93 -7.25 -12.60
CA ALA A 31 8.59 -6.73 -12.40
C ALA A 31 8.60 -5.70 -11.27
N PHE A 32 7.72 -4.72 -11.36
CA PHE A 32 7.48 -3.73 -10.30
C PHE A 32 6.04 -3.85 -9.81
N TYR A 33 5.80 -3.40 -8.57
CA TYR A 33 4.51 -3.54 -7.91
C TYR A 33 4.15 -2.29 -7.12
N LEU A 34 2.90 -1.85 -7.22
CA LEU A 34 2.31 -0.87 -6.32
C LEU A 34 1.45 -1.64 -5.31
N ASN A 35 1.97 -1.77 -4.10
CA ASN A 35 1.27 -2.37 -2.99
C ASN A 35 0.34 -1.33 -2.35
N VAL A 36 -0.95 -1.62 -2.22
CA VAL A 36 -1.95 -0.62 -1.81
C VAL A 36 -2.53 -0.95 -0.44
N SER A 37 -2.76 0.08 0.39
CA SER A 37 -3.49 -0.07 1.64
C SER A 37 -4.98 0.20 1.46
N THR A 38 -5.79 -0.40 2.31
CA THR A 38 -7.24 -0.14 2.43
C THR A 38 -7.60 0.65 3.69
N SER A 39 -6.70 0.77 4.66
CA SER A 39 -6.92 1.46 5.93
C SER A 39 -5.66 2.18 6.42
N LEU A 40 -5.83 3.06 7.41
CA LEU A 40 -4.71 3.71 8.08
C LEU A 40 -3.78 2.67 8.75
N GLU A 41 -4.36 1.66 9.40
CA GLU A 41 -3.58 0.57 10.02
C GLU A 41 -2.77 -0.21 8.98
N GLU A 42 -3.37 -0.50 7.82
CA GLU A 42 -2.71 -1.25 6.76
C GLU A 42 -1.60 -0.45 6.07
N SER A 43 -1.68 0.89 6.08
CA SER A 43 -0.64 1.77 5.52
C SER A 43 0.75 1.45 6.09
N SER A 44 0.84 1.15 7.38
CA SER A 44 2.09 0.73 8.03
C SER A 44 2.59 -0.65 7.54
N LYS A 45 1.67 -1.59 7.28
CA LYS A 45 2.01 -2.95 6.78
C LYS A 45 2.56 -2.87 5.35
N VAL A 46 1.86 -2.12 4.50
CA VAL A 46 2.21 -1.91 3.10
C VAL A 46 3.55 -1.18 2.95
N LEU A 47 3.79 -0.16 3.78
CA LEU A 47 5.08 0.55 3.81
C LEU A 47 6.22 -0.37 4.26
N LYS A 48 6.02 -1.19 5.29
CA LYS A 48 7.02 -2.16 5.76
C LYS A 48 7.39 -3.15 4.65
N ASP A 49 6.41 -3.66 3.92
CA ASP A 49 6.62 -4.61 2.83
C ASP A 49 7.37 -3.95 1.67
N SER A 50 7.01 -2.71 1.33
CA SER A 50 7.65 -1.93 0.27
C SER A 50 9.10 -1.56 0.60
N ASN A 51 9.43 -1.34 1.88
CA ASN A 51 10.81 -1.11 2.31
C ASN A 51 11.69 -2.37 2.27
N LEU A 52 11.10 -3.56 2.41
CA LEU A 52 11.81 -4.84 2.36
C LEU A 52 12.09 -5.32 0.93
N LEU A 53 11.31 -4.86 -0.05
CA LEU A 53 11.34 -5.32 -1.42
C LEU A 53 11.71 -4.16 -2.35
N GLU A 54 12.84 -4.27 -3.05
CA GLU A 54 13.40 -3.17 -3.85
C GLU A 54 12.43 -2.71 -4.96
N ASN A 55 11.81 -3.66 -5.65
CA ASN A 55 10.88 -3.48 -6.76
C ASN A 55 9.43 -3.17 -6.36
N VAL A 56 9.17 -2.88 -5.08
CA VAL A 56 7.83 -2.57 -4.57
C VAL A 56 7.77 -1.13 -4.08
N TYR A 57 6.74 -0.42 -4.56
CA TYR A 57 6.30 0.89 -4.08
C TYR A 57 4.93 0.75 -3.42
N CYS A 58 4.45 1.81 -2.79
CA CYS A 58 3.14 1.79 -2.15
C CYS A 58 2.26 3.00 -2.42
N ALA A 59 0.95 2.73 -2.35
CA ALA A 59 -0.09 3.72 -2.12
C ALA A 59 -0.56 3.61 -0.66
N VAL A 60 -0.77 4.76 -0.02
CA VAL A 60 -1.37 4.82 1.32
C VAL A 60 -2.66 5.66 1.29
N GLY A 61 -3.69 5.17 1.98
CA GLY A 61 -5.04 5.71 1.90
C GLY A 61 -6.05 4.84 2.63
N ILE A 62 -7.29 5.32 2.68
CA ILE A 62 -8.44 4.66 3.34
C ILE A 62 -9.51 4.39 2.28
N HIS A 63 -9.80 3.12 2.05
CA HIS A 63 -10.81 2.65 1.12
C HIS A 63 -12.21 2.97 1.67
N PRO A 64 -13.22 3.31 0.83
CA PRO A 64 -14.56 3.67 1.29
C PRO A 64 -15.18 2.67 2.28
N LEU A 65 -15.05 1.36 2.03
CA LEU A 65 -15.54 0.28 2.90
C LEU A 65 -14.82 0.14 4.27
N TYR A 66 -13.80 0.94 4.52
CA TYR A 66 -13.02 0.94 5.77
C TYR A 66 -13.15 2.23 6.56
N ILE A 67 -13.81 3.28 6.03
CA ILE A 67 -14.01 4.56 6.73
C ILE A 67 -14.65 4.33 8.10
N ASP A 68 -15.73 3.55 8.18
CA ASP A 68 -16.45 3.29 9.43
C ASP A 68 -15.71 2.33 10.39
N LYS A 69 -14.59 1.73 9.94
CA LYS A 69 -13.76 0.82 10.75
C LYS A 69 -12.56 1.53 11.36
N GLU A 70 -12.30 2.77 10.96
CA GLU A 70 -11.21 3.56 11.51
C GLU A 70 -11.48 3.90 12.97
N GLN A 71 -10.47 3.72 13.82
CA GLN A 71 -10.59 3.98 15.26
C GLN A 71 -10.46 5.47 15.60
N LYS A 72 -9.94 6.26 14.65
CA LYS A 72 -9.71 7.69 14.77
C LYS A 72 -10.77 8.45 13.99
N CYS A 73 -11.03 9.71 14.36
CA CYS A 73 -11.78 10.58 13.48
C CYS A 73 -11.00 10.80 12.17
N MET A 74 -11.72 11.17 11.10
CA MET A 74 -11.12 11.29 9.78
C MET A 74 -10.04 12.38 9.72
N GLU A 75 -10.19 13.46 10.48
CA GLU A 75 -9.19 14.53 10.56
C GLU A 75 -7.85 14.00 11.09
N ASP A 76 -7.87 13.25 12.19
CA ASP A 76 -6.67 12.65 12.79
C ASP A 76 -6.06 11.59 11.87
N ALA A 77 -6.89 10.80 11.21
CA ALA A 77 -6.44 9.78 10.25
C ALA A 77 -5.76 10.42 9.03
N MET A 78 -6.31 11.51 8.49
CA MET A 78 -5.74 12.27 7.38
C MET A 78 -4.41 12.94 7.77
N GLN A 79 -4.31 13.46 9.00
CA GLN A 79 -3.07 14.02 9.52
C GLN A 79 -1.97 12.95 9.59
N GLU A 80 -2.29 11.76 10.11
CA GLU A 80 -1.33 10.65 10.19
C GLU A 80 -0.91 10.14 8.80
N LEU A 81 -1.85 9.99 7.86
CA LEU A 81 -1.53 9.65 6.46
C LEU A 81 -0.56 10.68 5.86
N SER A 82 -0.80 11.97 6.09
CA SER A 82 0.06 13.05 5.60
C SER A 82 1.49 12.91 6.14
N GLU A 83 1.64 12.59 7.43
CA GLU A 83 2.95 12.34 8.04
C GLU A 83 3.63 11.09 7.46
N ILE A 84 2.88 10.01 7.24
CA ILE A 84 3.38 8.78 6.60
C ILE A 84 3.91 9.11 5.20
N ILE A 85 3.16 9.86 4.40
CA ILE A 85 3.53 10.25 3.03
C ILE A 85 4.83 11.08 3.04
N ILE A 86 4.87 12.15 3.84
CA ILE A 86 6.02 13.07 3.89
C ILE A 86 7.30 12.34 4.33
N ARG A 87 7.21 11.47 5.34
CA ARG A 87 8.38 10.73 5.85
C ARG A 87 8.88 9.64 4.90
N ASN A 88 8.04 9.16 3.98
CA ASN A 88 8.31 7.97 3.18
C ASN A 88 8.15 8.19 1.66
N PHE A 89 8.28 9.43 1.19
CA PHE A 89 8.06 9.84 -0.22
C PHE A 89 8.87 9.08 -1.27
N LYS A 90 9.94 8.36 -0.89
CA LYS A 90 10.71 7.49 -1.80
C LYS A 90 10.00 6.18 -2.13
N LYS A 91 9.15 5.69 -1.23
CA LYS A 91 8.41 4.43 -1.37
C LYS A 91 6.91 4.65 -1.52
N VAL A 92 6.36 5.71 -0.92
CA VAL A 92 4.97 6.13 -1.11
C VAL A 92 4.88 6.98 -2.37
N VAL A 93 4.30 6.45 -3.43
CA VAL A 93 4.24 7.10 -4.77
C VAL A 93 2.81 7.44 -5.21
N ALA A 94 1.82 7.07 -4.42
CA ALA A 94 0.41 7.35 -4.66
C ALA A 94 -0.35 7.54 -3.34
N ILE A 95 -1.47 8.24 -3.40
CA ILE A 95 -2.48 8.32 -2.33
C ILE A 95 -3.65 7.44 -2.76
N GLY A 96 -3.96 6.43 -1.96
CA GLY A 96 -4.95 5.40 -2.26
C GLY A 96 -4.70 4.12 -1.46
N GLU A 97 -5.63 3.16 -1.44
CA GLU A 97 -6.87 3.18 -2.22
C GLU A 97 -7.91 4.08 -1.56
N CYS A 98 -8.53 4.97 -2.34
CA CYS A 98 -9.60 5.84 -1.90
C CYS A 98 -10.59 6.04 -3.06
N GLY A 99 -11.83 6.37 -2.75
CA GLY A 99 -12.88 6.48 -3.75
C GLY A 99 -14.27 6.36 -3.15
N LEU A 100 -15.21 5.92 -3.96
CA LEU A 100 -16.60 5.71 -3.59
C LEU A 100 -16.99 4.27 -3.93
N ASP A 101 -17.64 3.59 -2.99
CA ASP A 101 -18.22 2.25 -3.19
C ASP A 101 -19.67 2.28 -2.69
N PHE A 102 -20.61 1.94 -3.57
CA PHE A 102 -22.06 2.06 -3.34
C PHE A 102 -22.74 0.69 -3.17
N TYR A 103 -21.97 -0.37 -2.90
CA TYR A 103 -22.45 -1.74 -2.72
C TYR A 103 -22.32 -2.25 -1.29
#